data_AF-A0AAQ1MB40-F1
#
_entry.id   AF-A0AAQ1MB40-F1
#
_cell.length_a   1.000
_cell.length_b   1.000
_cell.length_c   1.000
_cell.angle_alpha   90.00
_cell.angle_beta   90.00
_cell.angle_gamma   90.00
#
_symmetry.space_group_name_H-M   'P 1'
#
loop_
_entity.id
_entity.type
_entity.pdbx_description
1 polymer ?
#
loop_
_entity_poly.entity_id
_entity_poly.type
_entity_poly.pdbx_seq_one_letter_code
_entity_poly.pdbx_strand_id
1 'polypeptide(L)'
;MPKDLLEELADSLHCTYLSDLRRADLRAFLPEAVARVSAHTYPLREWNDAVAYLFGEDVEPFDDSEQAKAFLQRPSSPPPKTQC
;
A
#
# COMPACT_ATOMS: atom_id res chain seq x y z
N MET A 1 7.89 18.54 -8.22
CA MET A 1 7.45 17.98 -6.94
C MET A 1 8.09 16.60 -6.84
N PRO A 2 8.72 16.22 -5.71
CA PRO A 2 9.05 14.81 -5.50
C PRO A 2 7.75 14.00 -5.55
N LYS A 3 7.81 12.79 -6.10
CA LYS A 3 6.68 11.86 -6.08
C LYS A 3 6.61 11.23 -4.70
N ASP A 4 5.44 11.22 -4.09
CA ASP A 4 5.19 10.55 -2.81
C ASP A 4 5.03 9.03 -3.01
N LEU A 5 5.11 8.24 -1.93
CA LEU A 5 5.05 6.77 -2.03
C LEU A 5 3.75 6.30 -2.72
N LEU A 6 2.64 6.95 -2.41
CA LEU A 6 1.34 6.65 -3.02
C LEU A 6 1.33 6.91 -4.53
N GLU A 7 2.01 7.96 -5.01
CA GLU A 7 2.11 8.25 -6.44
C GLU A 7 2.96 7.20 -7.17
N GLU A 8 4.07 6.76 -6.58
CA GLU A 8 4.91 5.70 -7.15
C GLU A 8 4.16 4.36 -7.25
N LEU A 9 3.35 4.03 -6.24
CA LEU A 9 2.48 2.85 -6.26
C LEU A 9 1.37 2.99 -7.31
N ALA A 10 0.81 4.19 -7.48
CA ALA A 10 -0.20 4.46 -8.50
C ALA A 10 0.37 4.32 -9.92
N ASP A 11 1.56 4.87 -10.16
CA ASP A 11 2.28 4.73 -11.42
C ASP A 11 2.61 3.26 -11.71
N SER A 12 3.07 2.51 -10.69
CA SER A 12 3.37 1.07 -10.82
C SER A 12 2.13 0.24 -11.19
N LEU A 13 0.96 0.63 -10.67
CA LEU A 13 -0.33 -0.03 -10.95
C LEU A 13 -1.05 0.58 -12.17
N HIS A 14 -0.42 1.52 -12.87
CA HIS A 14 -0.96 2.22 -14.04
C HIS A 14 -2.32 2.88 -13.76
N CYS A 15 -2.54 3.38 -12.54
CA CYS A 15 -3.77 4.08 -12.17
C CYS A 15 -3.57 5.60 -12.14
N THR A 16 -4.55 6.33 -12.65
CA THR A 16 -4.48 7.80 -12.77
C THR A 16 -4.70 8.51 -11.44
N TYR A 17 -5.40 7.89 -10.48
CA TYR A 17 -5.77 8.52 -9.23
C TYR A 17 -5.36 7.67 -8.02
N LEU A 18 -4.84 8.31 -6.97
CA LEU A 18 -4.51 7.65 -5.70
C LEU A 18 -5.71 6.94 -5.07
N SER A 19 -6.93 7.44 -5.30
CA SER A 19 -8.17 6.80 -4.84
C SER A 19 -8.37 5.42 -5.45
N ASP A 20 -7.83 5.15 -6.65
CA ASP A 20 -7.95 3.86 -7.30
C ASP A 20 -7.18 2.78 -6.53
N LEU A 21 -6.09 3.13 -5.82
CA LEU A 21 -5.33 2.19 -4.97
C LEU A 21 -6.18 1.55 -3.87
N ARG A 22 -7.28 2.19 -3.46
CA ARG A 22 -8.22 1.62 -2.47
C ARG A 22 -9.21 0.61 -3.07
N ARG A 23 -9.31 0.53 -4.40
CA ARG A 23 -10.23 -0.39 -5.05
C ARG A 23 -9.76 -1.83 -4.88
N ALA A 24 -10.70 -2.74 -4.66
CA ALA A 24 -10.38 -4.14 -4.35
C ALA A 24 -9.62 -4.86 -5.48
N ASP A 25 -9.85 -4.47 -6.74
CA ASP A 25 -9.14 -4.99 -7.91
C ASP A 25 -7.65 -4.62 -7.91
N LEU A 26 -7.33 -3.37 -7.53
CA LEU A 26 -5.94 -2.90 -7.47
C LEU A 26 -5.23 -3.28 -6.17
N ARG A 27 -5.95 -3.37 -5.04
CA ARG A 27 -5.39 -3.86 -3.77
C ARG A 27 -4.81 -5.27 -3.88
N ALA A 28 -5.32 -6.09 -4.79
CA ALA A 28 -4.76 -7.42 -5.05
C ALA A 28 -3.33 -7.37 -5.64
N PHE A 29 -3.00 -6.31 -6.39
CA PHE A 29 -1.68 -6.11 -7.01
C PHE A 29 -0.76 -5.21 -6.18
N LEU A 30 -1.29 -4.55 -5.15
CA LEU A 30 -0.53 -3.69 -4.24
C LEU A 30 0.70 -4.39 -3.64
N PRO A 31 0.63 -5.66 -3.18
CA PRO A 31 1.83 -6.36 -2.69
C PRO A 31 2.97 -6.43 -3.70
N GLU A 32 2.65 -6.65 -4.97
CA GLU A 32 3.65 -6.76 -6.04
C GLU A 32 4.27 -5.39 -6.34
N ALA A 33 3.45 -4.34 -6.40
CA ALA A 33 3.94 -2.97 -6.57
C ALA A 33 4.86 -2.55 -5.42
N VAL A 34 4.44 -2.80 -4.17
CA VAL A 34 5.22 -2.49 -2.97
C VAL A 34 6.53 -3.28 -2.92
N ALA A 35 6.56 -4.53 -3.39
CA ALA A 35 7.77 -5.33 -3.44
C ALA A 35 8.87 -4.74 -4.34
N ARG A 36 8.48 -3.98 -5.37
CA ARG A 36 9.43 -3.31 -6.28
C ARG A 36 10.05 -2.05 -5.67
N VAL A 37 9.41 -1.45 -4.66
CA VAL A 37 9.90 -0.27 -3.96
C VAL A 37 10.78 -0.69 -2.79
N SER A 38 11.98 -0.12 -2.66
CA SER A 38 12.82 -0.34 -1.48
C SER A 38 12.23 0.39 -0.26
N ALA A 39 12.25 -0.24 0.92
CA ALA A 39 11.75 0.39 2.14
C ALA A 39 12.53 1.68 2.49
N HIS A 40 13.78 1.76 2.05
CA HIS A 40 14.66 2.92 2.26
C HIS A 40 14.54 4.01 1.19
N THR A 41 13.75 3.80 0.13
CA THR A 41 13.51 4.84 -0.89
C THR A 41 12.72 6.01 -0.30
N TYR A 42 11.77 5.70 0.59
CA TYR A 42 10.88 6.65 1.21
C TYR A 42 11.06 6.66 2.74
N PRO A 43 10.93 7.81 3.40
CA PRO A 43 10.98 7.88 4.86
C PRO A 43 9.81 7.12 5.47
N LEU A 44 10.00 6.61 6.70
CA LEU A 44 8.97 5.88 7.46
C LEU A 44 7.61 6.59 7.49
N ARG A 45 7.63 7.93 7.59
CA ARG A 45 6.40 8.74 7.57
C ARG A 45 5.54 8.48 6.33
N GLU A 46 6.14 8.40 5.15
CA GLU A 46 5.42 8.12 3.89
C GLU A 46 4.78 6.73 3.91
N TRP A 47 5.49 5.74 4.48
CA TRP A 47 4.97 4.40 4.62
C TRP A 47 3.78 4.34 5.58
N ASN A 48 3.87 5.01 6.72
CA ASN A 48 2.78 5.10 7.69
C ASN A 48 1.57 5.86 7.11
N ASP A 49 1.81 6.97 6.42
CA ASP A 49 0.78 7.75 5.74
C ASP A 49 0.08 6.90 4.65
N ALA A 50 0.84 6.10 3.88
CA ALA A 50 0.29 5.19 2.89
C ALA A 50 -0.53 4.05 3.50
N VAL A 51 -0.06 3.47 4.62
CA VAL A 51 -0.82 2.45 5.36
C VAL A 51 -2.14 3.03 5.87
N ALA A 52 -2.11 4.18 6.54
CA ALA A 52 -3.30 4.85 7.05
C ALA A 52 -4.28 5.19 5.91
N TYR A 53 -3.76 5.63 4.76
CA TYR A 53 -4.57 5.95 3.59
C TYR A 53 -5.26 4.73 2.96
N LEU A 54 -4.56 3.59 2.89
CA LEU A 54 -5.05 2.39 2.21
C LEU A 54 -5.88 1.49 3.13
N PHE A 55 -5.46 1.33 4.39
CA PHE A 55 -6.07 0.41 5.37
C PHE A 55 -6.94 1.11 6.40
N GLY A 56 -6.90 2.45 6.48
CA GLY A 56 -7.64 3.25 7.44
C GLY A 56 -6.79 3.64 8.66
N GLU A 57 -7.32 4.56 9.46
CA GLU A 57 -6.67 5.09 10.67
C GLU A 57 -6.62 4.08 11.83
N ASP A 58 -7.26 2.92 11.70
CA ASP A 58 -7.23 1.84 12.70
C ASP A 58 -5.89 1.10 12.76
N VAL A 59 -4.98 1.37 11.81
CA VAL A 59 -3.62 0.79 11.82
C VAL A 59 -2.68 1.74 12.52
N GLU A 60 -2.07 1.27 13.61
CA GLU A 60 -1.04 2.03 14.32
C GLU A 60 0.18 2.28 13.42
N PRO A 61 0.81 3.46 13.52
CA PRO A 61 2.02 3.76 12.78
C PRO A 61 3.15 2.81 13.21
N PHE A 62 3.96 2.39 12.25
CA PHE A 62 5.12 1.53 12.49
C PHE A 62 6.34 2.37 12.89
N ASP A 63 7.27 1.73 13.60
CA ASP A 63 8.56 2.31 14.00
C ASP A 63 9.66 2.11 12.92
N ASP A 64 9.37 1.30 11.90
CA ASP A 64 10.34 0.95 10.86
C ASP A 64 9.69 0.79 9.47
N SER A 65 10.40 1.25 8.43
CA SER A 65 9.89 1.25 7.05
C SER A 65 9.71 -0.16 6.52
N GLU A 66 10.57 -1.10 6.93
CA GLU A 66 10.43 -2.51 6.52
C GLU A 66 9.18 -3.15 7.12
N GLN A 67 8.82 -2.79 8.36
CA GLN A 67 7.58 -3.28 8.99
C GLN A 67 6.34 -2.77 8.24
N ALA A 68 6.30 -1.47 7.94
CA ALA A 68 5.21 -0.87 7.18
C ALA A 68 5.10 -1.45 5.76
N LYS A 69 6.25 -1.63 5.09
CA LYS A 69 6.32 -2.29 3.78
C LYS A 69 5.79 -3.72 3.85
N ALA A 70 6.25 -4.52 4.81
CA ALA A 70 5.81 -5.90 4.99
C ALA A 70 4.31 -6.00 5.27
N PHE A 71 3.73 -5.02 5.96
CA PHE A 71 2.28 -4.92 6.16
C PHE A 71 1.54 -4.70 4.84
N LEU A 72 2.00 -3.75 4.01
CA LEU A 72 1.41 -3.50 2.68
C LEU A 72 1.61 -4.66 1.69
N GLN A 73 2.66 -5.47 1.88
CA GLN A 73 2.92 -6.68 1.10
C GLN A 73 2.05 -7.87 1.47
N ARG A 74 1.36 -7.84 2.62
CA ARG A 74 0.45 -8.93 2.93
C ARG A 74 -0.72 -8.86 1.95
N PRO A 75 -0.97 -9.91 1.16
CA PRO A 75 -2.22 -9.98 0.42
C PRO A 75 -3.32 -9.90 1.47
N SER A 76 -4.20 -8.90 1.37
CA SER A 76 -5.45 -8.93 2.11
C SER A 76 -6.17 -10.16 1.57
N SER A 77 -6.08 -11.28 2.28
CA SER A 77 -6.88 -12.44 1.97
C SER A 77 -8.30 -11.92 1.78
N PRO A 78 -8.96 -12.15 0.63
CA PRO A 78 -10.39 -11.89 0.60
C PRO A 78 -10.97 -12.67 1.78
N PRO A 79 -11.92 -12.12 2.57
CA PRO A 79 -12.72 -12.98 3.41
C PRO A 79 -13.22 -14.09 2.48
N PRO A 80 -13.12 -15.39 2.86
CA PRO A 80 -13.65 -16.45 2.03
C PRO A 80 -15.08 -16.02 1.69
N LYS A 81 -15.33 -15.73 0.41
CA LYS A 81 -16.68 -15.66 -0.09
C LYS A 81 -17.18 -17.07 0.10
N THR A 82 -17.88 -17.31 1.20
CA THR A 82 -18.73 -18.47 1.39
C THR A 82 -19.66 -18.47 0.18
N GLN A 83 -19.27 -19.21 -0.84
CA GLN A 83 -20.05 -19.43 -2.02
C GLN A 83 -21.13 -20.43 -1.61
N CYS A 84 -22.38 -19.98 -1.74
CA CYS A 84 -23.67 -20.65 -1.62
C CYS A 84 -23.72 -22.10 -1.10
#